data_AF-A0A7I8C5W8-F1
#
_entry.id   AF-A0A7I8C5W8-F1
#
_cell.length_a   1.000
_cell.length_b   1.000
_cell.length_c   1.000
_cell.angle_alpha   90.00
_cell.angle_beta   90.00
_cell.angle_gamma   90.00
#
_symmetry.space_group_name_H-M   'P 1'
#
loop_
_entity.id
_entity.type
_entity.pdbx_description
1 polymer ?
#
loop_
_entity_poly.entity_id
_entity_poly.type
_entity_poly.pdbx_seq_one_letter_code
_entity_poly.pdbx_strand_id
1 'polypeptide(L)'
;MIRDIPTSTASASGEAPTLTKAELAELLFDNVGLNKREAKDMVEAFFEVIRDALESGDSVKLSGFGNFQLRDKPQRPGRNPKTGEAIPIAARRVVTFHASQKLKALVENGAEESFAR
;
A
#
# COMPACT_ATOMS: atom_id res chain seq x y z
N MET A 1 4.87 25.50 -17.38
CA MET A 1 4.57 26.06 -16.03
C MET A 1 4.02 24.91 -15.19
N ILE A 2 4.91 24.04 -14.71
CA ILE A 2 4.53 22.86 -13.92
C ILE A 2 4.80 23.25 -12.47
N ARG A 3 3.76 23.32 -11.65
CA ARG A 3 3.83 23.76 -10.25
C ARG A 3 4.38 22.62 -9.41
N ASP A 4 5.36 22.95 -8.56
CA ASP A 4 6.00 22.03 -7.62
C ASP A 4 4.96 21.27 -6.79
N ILE A 5 5.18 19.96 -6.62
CA ILE A 5 4.44 19.17 -5.62
C ILE A 5 4.90 19.68 -4.25
N PRO A 6 4.02 20.22 -3.39
CA PRO A 6 4.41 20.51 -2.02
C PRO A 6 4.63 19.18 -1.30
N THR A 7 5.89 18.76 -1.19
CA THR A 7 6.28 17.77 -0.18
C THR A 7 5.95 18.39 1.17
N SER A 8 4.92 17.87 1.83
CA SER A 8 4.52 18.30 3.17
C SER A 8 5.75 18.38 4.06
N THR A 9 6.15 19.59 4.42
CA THR A 9 7.23 19.87 5.36
C THR A 9 6.92 19.14 6.66
N ALA A 10 7.91 18.39 7.12
CA ALA A 10 7.88 17.58 8.32
C ALA A 10 7.22 18.31 9.51
N SER A 11 6.14 17.73 10.02
CA SER A 11 5.61 18.05 11.35
C SER A 11 6.50 17.39 12.41
N ALA A 12 6.99 18.21 13.34
CA ALA A 12 7.83 17.80 14.46
C ALA A 12 7.04 17.02 15.52
N SER A 13 6.82 15.74 15.26
CA SER A 13 6.50 14.71 16.27
C SER A 13 7.10 13.41 15.75
N GLY A 14 7.76 12.62 16.59
CA GLY A 14 8.48 11.38 16.21
C GLY A 14 7.61 10.23 15.69
N GLU A 15 6.47 10.54 15.10
CA GLU A 15 5.55 9.64 14.43
C GLU A 15 5.65 9.93 12.93
N ALA A 16 6.06 8.93 12.14
CA ALA A 16 6.09 9.09 10.69
C ALA A 16 4.67 9.43 10.21
N PRO A 17 4.48 10.47 9.38
CA PRO A 17 3.15 10.85 8.88
C PRO A 17 2.52 9.64 8.18
N THR A 18 1.33 9.26 8.64
CA THR A 18 0.60 8.10 8.11
C THR A 18 -0.34 8.56 7.03
N LEU A 19 -0.07 8.16 5.78
CA LEU A 19 -0.93 8.50 4.66
C LEU A 19 -2.23 7.70 4.70
N THR A 20 -3.36 8.38 4.80
CA THR A 20 -4.71 7.80 4.86
C THR A 20 -5.45 7.87 3.51
N LYS A 21 -6.54 7.12 3.34
CA LYS A 21 -7.42 7.21 2.16
C LYS A 21 -7.94 8.64 1.94
N ALA A 22 -8.27 9.35 3.01
CA ALA A 22 -8.78 10.72 2.92
C ALA A 22 -7.70 11.68 2.40
N GLU A 23 -6.47 11.56 2.91
CA GLU A 23 -5.34 12.35 2.43
C GLU A 23 -4.98 12.01 0.99
N LEU A 24 -5.05 10.73 0.57
CA LEU A 24 -4.88 10.35 -0.84
C LEU A 24 -5.90 11.05 -1.76
N ALA A 25 -7.16 11.14 -1.34
CA ALA A 25 -8.19 11.83 -2.12
C ALA A 25 -7.94 13.34 -2.20
N GLU A 26 -7.53 13.99 -1.10
CA GLU A 26 -7.15 15.41 -1.12
C GLU A 26 -5.93 15.65 -2.00
N LEU A 27 -4.90 14.78 -1.94
CA LEU A 27 -3.74 14.87 -2.82
C LEU A 27 -4.11 14.71 -4.30
N LEU A 28 -5.05 13.82 -4.64
CA LEU A 28 -5.52 13.70 -6.02
C LEU A 28 -6.34 14.92 -6.47
N PHE A 29 -7.15 15.51 -5.58
CA PHE A 29 -7.83 16.79 -5.83
C PHE A 29 -6.82 17.88 -6.16
N ASP A 30 -5.79 18.05 -5.32
CA ASP A 30 -4.78 19.10 -5.46
C ASP A 30 -3.89 18.91 -6.70
N ASN A 31 -3.48 17.68 -7.00
CA ASN A 31 -2.48 17.41 -8.04
C ASN A 31 -3.07 17.10 -9.42
N VAL A 32 -4.26 16.50 -9.46
CA VAL A 32 -4.90 16.04 -10.73
C VAL A 32 -6.04 16.97 -11.13
N GLY A 33 -6.50 17.84 -10.23
CA GLY A 33 -7.60 18.79 -10.50
C GLY A 33 -8.97 18.12 -10.61
N LEU A 34 -9.11 16.89 -10.11
CA LEU A 34 -10.40 16.24 -9.94
C LEU A 34 -11.22 17.00 -8.91
N ASN A 35 -12.55 16.94 -8.95
CA ASN A 35 -13.33 17.43 -7.81
C ASN A 35 -13.24 16.47 -6.62
N LYS A 36 -13.47 16.96 -5.39
CA LYS A 36 -13.27 16.18 -4.16
C LYS A 36 -14.06 14.87 -4.14
N ARG A 37 -15.26 14.86 -4.72
CA ARG A 37 -16.10 13.67 -4.80
C ARG A 37 -15.48 12.64 -5.72
N GLU A 38 -15.10 13.04 -6.93
CA GLU A 38 -14.44 12.18 -7.91
C GLU A 38 -13.11 11.62 -7.39
N ALA A 39 -12.31 12.45 -6.71
CA ALA A 39 -11.05 12.00 -6.12
C ALA A 39 -11.28 10.91 -5.07
N LYS A 40 -12.27 11.09 -4.18
CA LYS A 40 -12.66 10.09 -3.19
C LYS A 40 -13.17 8.82 -3.85
N ASP A 41 -14.07 8.94 -4.82
CA ASP A 41 -14.66 7.80 -5.52
C ASP A 41 -13.59 7.01 -6.29
N MET A 42 -12.60 7.69 -6.87
CA MET A 42 -11.47 7.07 -7.56
C MET A 42 -10.57 6.27 -6.61
N VAL A 43 -10.20 6.85 -5.45
CA VAL A 43 -9.40 6.14 -4.45
C VAL A 43 -10.14 4.89 -3.95
N GLU A 44 -11.43 5.01 -3.68
CA GLU A 44 -12.22 3.87 -3.23
C GLU A 44 -12.32 2.79 -4.31
N ALA A 45 -12.70 3.16 -5.53
CA ALA A 45 -12.81 2.25 -6.66
C ALA A 45 -11.49 1.53 -6.97
N PHE A 46 -10.35 2.24 -6.87
CA PHE A 46 -9.03 1.64 -7.06
C PHE A 46 -8.77 0.49 -6.08
N PHE A 47 -9.05 0.69 -4.79
CA PHE A 47 -8.86 -0.36 -3.79
C PHE A 47 -9.90 -1.47 -3.88
N GLU A 48 -11.14 -1.16 -4.28
CA GLU A 48 -12.17 -2.17 -4.57
C GLU A 48 -11.73 -3.11 -5.70
N VAL A 49 -11.26 -2.57 -6.83
CA VAL A 49 -10.77 -3.41 -7.95
C VAL A 49 -9.64 -4.35 -7.52
N ILE A 50 -8.71 -3.88 -6.68
CA ILE A 50 -7.63 -4.74 -6.15
C ILE A 50 -8.20 -5.83 -5.24
N ARG A 51 -9.17 -5.49 -4.38
CA ARG A 51 -9.83 -6.43 -3.47
C ARG A 51 -10.53 -7.54 -4.24
N ASP A 52 -11.34 -7.17 -5.22
CA ASP A 52 -12.14 -8.10 -6.03
C ASP A 52 -11.25 -9.09 -6.80
N ALA A 53 -10.14 -8.59 -7.36
CA ALA A 53 -9.15 -9.44 -8.03
C ALA A 53 -8.53 -10.46 -7.04
N LEU A 54 -8.11 -10.01 -5.85
CA LEU A 54 -7.50 -10.89 -4.85
C LEU A 54 -8.49 -11.90 -4.26
N GLU A 55 -9.76 -11.51 -4.06
CA GLU A 55 -10.82 -12.42 -3.62
C GLU A 55 -11.10 -13.50 -4.66
N SER A 56 -11.09 -13.12 -5.94
CA SER A 56 -11.29 -14.04 -7.07
C SER A 56 -10.15 -15.04 -7.27
N GLY A 57 -9.02 -14.86 -6.59
CA GLY A 57 -7.86 -15.74 -6.72
C GLY A 57 -6.75 -15.18 -7.61
N ASP A 58 -6.90 -13.97 -8.14
CA ASP A 58 -5.94 -13.37 -9.05
C ASP A 58 -4.81 -12.66 -8.28
N SER A 59 -3.64 -12.60 -8.91
CA SER A 59 -2.52 -11.79 -8.43
C SER A 59 -2.55 -10.41 -9.07
N VAL A 60 -2.27 -9.36 -8.30
CA VAL A 60 -2.23 -7.97 -8.80
C VAL A 60 -0.79 -7.51 -8.92
N LYS A 61 -0.41 -7.00 -10.10
CA LYS A 61 0.94 -6.46 -10.37
C LYS A 61 0.84 -4.99 -10.73
N LEU A 62 1.46 -4.14 -9.92
CA LEU A 62 1.54 -2.69 -10.11
C LEU A 62 2.99 -2.35 -10.48
N SER A 63 3.25 -2.14 -11.78
CA SER A 63 4.60 -1.86 -12.29
C SER A 63 5.23 -0.67 -11.57
N GLY A 64 6.50 -0.78 -11.21
CA GLY A 64 7.23 0.26 -10.47
C GLY A 64 6.84 0.41 -8.99
N PHE A 65 5.77 -0.23 -8.52
CA PHE A 65 5.34 -0.21 -7.12
C PHE A 65 5.59 -1.56 -6.45
N GLY A 66 4.90 -2.60 -6.89
CA GLY A 66 5.01 -3.93 -6.32
C GLY A 66 3.90 -4.86 -6.75
N ASN A 67 3.79 -6.00 -6.08
CA ASN A 67 2.88 -7.07 -6.47
C ASN A 67 2.24 -7.74 -5.26
N PHE A 68 0.91 -7.86 -5.32
CA PHE A 68 0.10 -8.60 -4.37
C PHE A 68 -0.06 -10.04 -4.88
N GLN A 69 0.33 -11.00 -4.05
CA GLN A 69 0.28 -12.43 -4.36
C GLN A 69 -0.50 -13.17 -3.29
N LEU A 70 -1.34 -14.12 -3.72
CA LEU A 70 -2.02 -15.06 -2.85
C LEU A 70 -1.10 -16.24 -2.56
N ARG A 71 -1.07 -16.68 -1.31
CA ARG A 71 -0.35 -17.87 -0.87
C ARG A 71 -1.21 -18.72 0.02
N ASP A 72 -1.32 -19.99 -0.32
CA ASP A 72 -1.95 -20.99 0.55
C ASP A 72 -0.93 -21.45 1.59
N LYS A 73 -1.27 -21.26 2.86
CA LYS A 73 -0.44 -21.64 3.99
C LYS A 73 -1.02 -22.91 4.61
N PRO A 74 -0.23 -24.00 4.72
CA PRO A 74 -0.71 -25.22 5.35
C PRO A 74 -0.87 -25.04 6.86
N GLN A 75 -1.64 -25.94 7.47
CA GLN A 75 -1.73 -26.03 8.92
C GLN A 75 -0.35 -26.34 9.51
N ARG A 76 -0.02 -25.70 10.63
CA ARG A 76 1.27 -25.90 11.32
C ARG A 76 1.10 -25.76 12.84
N PRO A 77 1.98 -26.36 13.65
CA PRO A 77 1.96 -26.14 15.09
C PRO A 77 2.23 -24.66 15.40
N GLY A 78 1.41 -24.10 16.27
CA GLY A 78 1.60 -22.79 16.88
C GLY A 78 1.61 -22.90 18.40
N ARG A 79 1.92 -21.79 19.07
CA ARG A 79 1.88 -21.71 20.53
C ARG A 79 1.31 -20.36 20.96
N ASN A 80 0.56 -20.36 22.05
CA ASN A 80 0.14 -19.13 22.70
C ASN A 80 1.39 -18.41 23.24
N PRO A 81 1.69 -17.17 22.79
CA PRO A 81 2.88 -16.45 23.26
C PRO A 81 2.91 -16.20 24.77
N LYS A 82 1.75 -16.16 25.43
CA LYS A 82 1.63 -15.89 26.88
C LYS A 82 1.69 -17.15 27.73
N THR A 83 1.07 -18.26 27.31
CA THR A 83 0.93 -19.49 28.12
C THR A 83 1.81 -20.65 27.63
N GLY A 84 2.33 -20.59 26.41
CA GLY A 84 3.14 -21.66 25.80
C GLY A 84 2.34 -22.87 25.31
N GLU A 85 1.02 -22.89 25.55
CA GLU A 85 0.12 -23.96 25.11
C GLU A 85 0.15 -24.12 23.59
N ALA A 86 0.19 -25.37 23.13
CA ALA A 86 0.20 -25.69 21.71
C ALA A 86 -1.19 -25.43 21.10
N ILE A 87 -1.26 -24.44 20.21
CA ILE A 87 -2.48 -24.08 19.48
C ILE A 87 -2.15 -24.17 17.99
N PRO A 88 -2.76 -25.09 17.23
CA PRO A 88 -2.48 -25.22 15.81
C PRO A 88 -2.92 -23.97 15.06
N ILE A 89 -2.11 -23.55 14.09
CA ILE A 89 -2.44 -22.47 13.17
C ILE A 89 -3.11 -23.11 11.97
N ALA A 90 -4.41 -22.84 11.78
CA ALA A 90 -5.20 -23.41 10.69
C ALA A 90 -4.63 -23.05 9.31
N ALA A 91 -4.86 -23.93 8.34
CA ALA A 91 -4.56 -23.66 6.94
C ALA A 91 -5.40 -22.48 6.46
N ARG A 92 -4.80 -21.57 5.68
CA ARG A 92 -5.47 -20.37 5.18
C ARG A 92 -4.78 -19.80 3.96
N ARG A 93 -5.54 -19.09 3.14
CA ARG A 93 -4.99 -18.22 2.10
C ARG A 93 -4.61 -16.88 2.69
N VAL A 94 -3.44 -16.36 2.30
CA VAL A 94 -2.95 -15.04 2.73
C VAL A 94 -2.58 -14.21 1.51
N VAL A 95 -2.79 -12.90 1.60
CA VAL A 95 -2.24 -11.92 0.65
C VAL A 95 -0.85 -11.51 1.14
N THR A 96 0.11 -11.43 0.23
CA THR A 96 1.46 -10.92 0.48
C THR A 96 1.79 -9.82 -0.50
N PHE A 97 2.33 -8.69 -0.02
CA PHE A 97 2.85 -7.63 -0.88
C PHE A 97 4.37 -7.78 -1.02
N HIS A 98 4.86 -7.75 -2.25
CA HIS A 98 6.29 -7.69 -2.56
C HIS A 98 6.58 -6.34 -3.21
N ALA A 99 7.37 -5.50 -2.54
CA ALA A 99 7.82 -4.24 -3.11
C ALA A 99 8.72 -4.48 -4.32
N SER A 100 8.51 -3.70 -5.38
CA SER A 100 9.37 -3.70 -6.56
C SER A 100 10.78 -3.18 -6.21
N GLN A 101 11.76 -3.52 -7.05
CA GLN A 101 13.13 -2.99 -6.87
C GLN A 101 13.16 -1.46 -6.96
N LYS A 102 12.33 -0.87 -7.84
CA LYS A 102 12.20 0.58 -7.97
C LYS A 102 11.73 1.21 -6.65
N LEU A 103 10.66 0.67 -6.06
CA LEU A 103 10.15 1.17 -4.77
C LEU A 103 11.18 1.00 -3.65
N LYS A 104 11.86 -0.15 -3.57
CA LYS A 104 12.90 -0.39 -2.57
C LYS A 104 14.06 0.61 -2.68
N ALA A 105 14.56 0.83 -3.89
CA ALA A 105 15.63 1.79 -4.14
C ALA A 105 15.24 3.22 -3.75
N LEU A 106 14.01 3.65 -4.07
CA LEU A 106 13.50 4.97 -3.67
C LEU A 106 13.40 5.14 -2.15
N VAL A 107 13.06 4.07 -1.42
CA VAL A 107 12.98 4.08 0.05
C VAL A 107 14.37 4.04 0.70
N GLU A 108 15.30 3.28 0.12
CA GLU A 108 16.67 3.13 0.64
C GLU A 108 17.53 4.38 0.40
N ASN A 109 17.42 4.98 -0.78
CA ASN A 109 18.27 6.10 -1.19
C ASN A 109 17.72 7.48 -0.76
N GLY A 110 16.49 7.54 -0.24
CA GLY A 110 15.75 8.79 -0.14
C GLY A 110 15.38 9.32 -1.53
N ALA A 111 14.34 10.15 -1.63
CA ALA A 111 13.84 10.67 -2.90
C ALA A 111 14.82 11.66 -3.57
N GLU A 112 15.88 11.16 -4.19
CA GLU A 112 16.86 11.89 -5.01
C GLU A 112 16.71 11.56 -6.51
N GLU A 113 15.51 11.18 -6.98
CA GLU A 113 15.22 11.18 -8.42
C GLU A 113 13.83 11.74 -8.70
N SER A 114 13.84 13.03 -9.00
CA SER A 114 12.80 13.80 -9.68
C SER A 114 12.35 13.07 -10.94
N PHE A 115 11.04 13.01 -11.17
CA PHE A 115 10.46 12.58 -12.44
C PHE A 115 10.89 13.54 -13.57
N ALA A 116 12.06 13.28 -14.16
CA ALA A 116 12.54 13.92 -15.38
C ALA A 116 12.90 12.83 -16.38
N ARG A 117 11.89 12.32 -17.10
CA ARG A 117 11.96 11.83 -18.49
C ARG A 117 10.57 11.88 -19.10
#